data_AF-A0A0P1KT53-F1
#
_entry.id   AF-A0A0P1KT53-F1
#
_cell.length_a   1.000
_cell.length_b   1.000
_cell.length_c   1.000
_cell.angle_alpha   90.00
_cell.angle_beta   90.00
_cell.angle_gamma   90.00
#
_symmetry.space_group_name_H-M   'P 1'
#
loop_
_entity.id
_entity.type
_entity.pdbx_description
1 polymer ?
#
loop_
_entity_poly.entity_id
_entity_poly.type
_entity_poly.pdbx_seq_one_letter_code
_entity_poly.pdbx_strand_id
1 'polypeptide(L)'
;MDPVSQYKAAVQSRLDNADILVSKLIHENRMLVQDVENKDQEIDSLKRQLAAAEARSKECEERSRATEEETDIVKDLFEHLCGVRVHKSYEDESGLWFDTSQGGKTGVMDYKLGFVKGEPSGTEVVYVPLLKQRSAEELQQLQKQLPGYLFDTLSFPLRSLQQFYSKMAKCLSRG
;
A
#
# COMPACT_ATOMS: atom_id res chain seq x y z
N MET A 1 73.74 -51.77 9.24
CA MET A 1 72.85 -51.12 8.24
C MET A 1 73.69 -50.14 7.45
N ASP A 2 73.69 -50.25 6.13
CA ASP A 2 74.46 -49.38 5.24
C ASP A 2 73.89 -47.93 5.25
N PRO A 3 74.71 -46.88 5.47
CA PRO A 3 74.26 -45.48 5.54
C PRO A 3 73.47 -45.01 4.31
N VAL A 4 73.81 -45.52 3.13
CA VAL A 4 73.12 -45.19 1.87
C VAL A 4 71.70 -45.77 1.87
N SER A 5 71.53 -46.98 2.40
CA SER A 5 70.23 -47.63 2.54
C SER A 5 69.29 -46.89 3.51
N GLN A 6 69.82 -46.35 4.61
CA GLN A 6 69.03 -45.53 5.56
C GLN A 6 68.63 -44.17 4.96
N TYR A 7 69.55 -43.52 4.24
CA TYR A 7 69.26 -42.28 3.52
C TYR A 7 68.17 -42.51 2.46
N LYS A 8 68.26 -43.59 1.68
CA LYS A 8 67.26 -43.96 0.69
C LYS A 8 65.86 -44.16 1.30
N ALA A 9 65.77 -44.83 2.46
CA ALA A 9 64.51 -45.01 3.16
C ALA A 9 63.91 -43.68 3.68
N ALA A 10 64.75 -42.79 4.23
CA ALA A 10 64.31 -41.47 4.69
C ALA A 10 63.85 -40.56 3.54
N VAL A 11 64.54 -40.61 2.39
CA VAL A 11 64.15 -39.89 1.18
C VAL A 11 62.84 -40.46 0.63
N GLN A 12 62.69 -41.78 0.56
CA GLN A 12 61.45 -42.42 0.10
C GLN A 12 60.25 -42.00 0.96
N SER A 13 60.38 -42.08 2.29
CA SER A 13 59.32 -41.65 3.20
C SER A 13 58.99 -40.16 3.07
N ARG A 14 59.98 -39.30 2.81
CA ARG A 14 59.74 -37.87 2.54
C ARG A 14 59.00 -37.66 1.22
N LEU A 15 59.35 -38.39 0.16
CA LEU A 15 58.68 -38.32 -1.13
C LEU A 15 57.23 -38.82 -1.01
N ASP A 16 57.00 -39.96 -0.38
CA ASP A 16 55.65 -40.52 -0.19
C ASP A 16 54.76 -39.54 0.61
N ASN A 17 55.29 -38.92 1.66
CA ASN A 17 54.56 -37.91 2.43
C ASN A 17 54.28 -36.63 1.64
N ALA A 18 55.24 -36.19 0.81
CA ALA A 18 55.07 -35.04 -0.08
C ALA A 18 54.01 -35.32 -1.15
N ASP A 19 54.00 -36.51 -1.75
CA ASP A 19 53.03 -36.93 -2.75
C ASP A 19 51.60 -37.00 -2.17
N ILE A 20 51.45 -37.50 -0.95
CA ILE A 20 50.17 -37.50 -0.23
C ILE A 20 49.69 -36.06 0.02
N LEU A 21 50.59 -35.17 0.47
CA LEU A 21 50.24 -33.77 0.74
C LEU A 21 49.86 -33.04 -0.55
N VAL A 22 50.64 -33.18 -1.62
CA VAL A 22 50.35 -32.59 -2.93
C VAL A 22 49.02 -33.11 -3.46
N SER A 23 48.75 -34.41 -3.35
CA SER A 23 47.47 -35.00 -3.77
C SER A 23 46.28 -34.41 -3.01
N LYS A 24 46.41 -34.22 -1.68
CA LYS A 24 45.37 -33.56 -0.86
C LYS A 24 45.14 -32.12 -1.28
N LEU A 25 46.21 -31.34 -1.48
CA LEU A 25 46.12 -29.94 -1.90
C LEU A 25 45.52 -29.80 -3.31
N ILE A 26 45.85 -30.71 -4.23
CA ILE A 26 45.25 -30.74 -5.58
C ILE A 26 43.75 -31.04 -5.47
N HIS A 27 43.37 -32.00 -4.62
CA HIS A 27 41.96 -32.34 -4.42
C HIS A 27 41.19 -31.16 -3.81
N GLU A 28 41.74 -30.53 -2.77
CA GLU A 28 41.14 -29.37 -2.12
C GLU A 28 40.99 -28.18 -3.08
N ASN A 29 42.03 -27.87 -3.87
CA ASN A 29 41.94 -26.83 -4.91
C ASN A 29 40.88 -27.14 -5.96
N ARG A 30 40.72 -28.41 -6.37
CA ARG A 30 39.66 -28.79 -7.31
C ARG A 30 38.27 -28.58 -6.72
N MET A 31 38.07 -28.95 -5.45
CA MET A 31 36.80 -28.71 -4.76
C MET A 31 36.50 -27.22 -4.63
N LEU A 32 37.50 -26.41 -4.27
CA LEU A 32 37.34 -24.96 -4.17
C LEU A 32 37.03 -24.31 -5.52
N VAL A 33 37.66 -24.74 -6.61
CA VAL A 33 37.35 -24.26 -7.96
C VAL A 33 35.90 -24.57 -8.33
N GLN A 34 35.45 -25.79 -8.06
CA GLN A 34 34.06 -26.19 -8.31
C GLN A 34 33.07 -25.37 -7.47
N ASP A 35 33.39 -25.10 -6.20
CA ASP A 35 32.54 -24.26 -5.34
C ASP A 35 32.46 -22.81 -5.82
N VAL A 36 33.57 -22.25 -6.33
CA VAL A 36 33.59 -20.91 -6.93
C VAL A 36 32.72 -20.88 -8.18
N GLU A 37 32.84 -21.87 -9.07
CA GLU A 37 32.00 -21.97 -10.28
C GLU A 37 30.51 -22.07 -9.94
N ASN A 38 30.15 -22.87 -8.93
CA ASN A 38 28.76 -23.00 -8.46
C ASN A 38 28.23 -21.66 -7.93
N LYS A 39 29.04 -20.96 -7.12
CA LYS A 39 28.66 -19.66 -6.55
C LYS A 39 28.53 -18.58 -7.62
N ASP A 40 29.39 -18.58 -8.64
CA ASP A 40 29.29 -17.63 -9.75
C ASP A 40 27.99 -17.83 -10.54
N GLN A 41 27.59 -19.09 -10.78
CA GLN A 41 26.30 -19.40 -11.41
C GLN A 41 25.10 -18.94 -10.55
N GLU A 42 25.18 -19.13 -9.24
CA GLU A 42 24.15 -18.68 -8.31
C GLU A 42 24.05 -17.15 -8.29
N ILE A 43 25.18 -16.44 -8.24
CA ILE A 43 25.23 -14.98 -8.31
C ILE A 43 24.58 -14.47 -9.59
N ASP A 44 24.88 -15.09 -10.74
CA ASP A 44 24.29 -14.68 -12.01
C ASP A 44 22.78 -14.96 -12.09
N SER A 45 22.32 -16.08 -11.51
CA SER A 45 20.90 -16.37 -11.38
C SER A 45 20.19 -15.32 -10.50
N LEU A 46 20.77 -15.01 -9.34
CA LEU A 46 20.22 -14.01 -8.42
C LEU A 46 20.20 -12.60 -9.03
N LYS A 47 21.24 -12.21 -9.75
CA LYS A 47 21.27 -10.93 -10.49
C LYS A 47 20.15 -10.82 -11.51
N ARG A 48 19.86 -11.90 -12.26
CA ARG A 48 18.75 -11.93 -13.21
C ARG A 48 17.41 -11.82 -12.52
N GLN A 49 17.23 -12.53 -11.40
CA GLN A 49 15.99 -12.45 -10.61
C GLN A 49 15.79 -11.06 -10.02
N LEU A 50 16.84 -10.42 -9.52
CA LEU A 50 16.80 -9.06 -9.00
C LEU A 50 16.40 -8.07 -10.10
N ALA A 51 17.05 -8.11 -11.27
CA ALA A 51 16.71 -7.25 -12.40
C ALA A 51 15.25 -7.44 -12.85
N ALA A 52 14.76 -8.68 -12.88
CA ALA A 52 13.36 -8.97 -13.21
C ALA A 52 12.37 -8.47 -12.13
N ALA A 53 12.73 -8.55 -10.85
CA ALA A 53 11.92 -8.02 -9.76
C ALA A 53 11.87 -6.49 -9.78
N GLU A 54 13.00 -5.82 -10.00
CA GLU A 54 13.10 -4.36 -10.13
C GLU A 54 12.28 -3.84 -11.31
N ALA A 55 12.36 -4.51 -12.47
CA ALA A 55 11.56 -4.15 -13.64
C ALA A 55 10.05 -4.25 -13.35
N ARG A 56 9.61 -5.31 -12.66
CA ARG A 56 8.20 -5.48 -12.26
C ARG A 56 7.76 -4.46 -11.21
N SER A 57 8.63 -4.11 -10.25
CA SER A 57 8.33 -3.06 -9.26
C SER A 57 8.08 -1.74 -9.97
N LYS A 58 8.99 -1.37 -10.87
CA LYS A 58 8.88 -0.13 -11.64
C LYS A 58 7.62 -0.08 -12.49
N GLU A 59 7.29 -1.16 -13.21
CA GLU A 59 6.05 -1.24 -14.00
C GLU A 59 4.80 -1.12 -13.10
N CYS A 60 4.81 -1.76 -11.93
CA CYS A 60 3.71 -1.68 -10.98
C CYS A 60 3.54 -0.27 -10.41
N GLU A 61 4.64 0.41 -10.09
CA GLU A 61 4.65 1.79 -9.61
C GLU A 61 4.12 2.77 -10.66
N GLU A 62 4.58 2.64 -11.91
CA GLU A 62 4.10 3.45 -13.04
C GLU A 62 2.59 3.25 -13.26
N ARG A 63 2.11 2.00 -13.20
CA ARG A 63 0.67 1.71 -13.32
C ARG A 63 -0.13 2.24 -12.13
N SER A 64 0.38 2.12 -10.90
CA SER A 64 -0.28 2.66 -9.70
C SER A 64 -0.47 4.16 -9.83
N ARG A 65 0.59 4.87 -10.21
CA ARG A 65 0.56 6.32 -10.42
C ARG A 65 -0.44 6.73 -11.50
N ALA A 66 -0.47 6.04 -12.63
CA ALA A 66 -1.45 6.32 -13.68
C ALA A 66 -2.90 6.13 -13.17
N THR A 67 -3.13 5.08 -12.38
CA THR A 67 -4.46 4.80 -11.79
C THR A 67 -4.86 5.84 -10.74
N GLU A 68 -3.90 6.33 -9.95
CA GLU A 68 -4.11 7.43 -9.00
C GLU A 68 -4.49 8.73 -9.72
N GLU A 69 -3.77 9.08 -10.79
CA GLU A 69 -4.08 10.26 -11.62
C GLU A 69 -5.48 10.15 -12.25
N GLU A 70 -5.85 8.98 -12.80
CA GLU A 70 -7.21 8.73 -13.30
C GLU A 70 -8.28 8.87 -12.21
N THR A 71 -8.00 8.34 -11.02
CA THR A 71 -8.92 8.42 -9.87
C THR A 71 -9.13 9.87 -9.44
N ASP A 72 -8.08 10.69 -9.44
CA ASP A 72 -8.18 12.10 -9.08
C ASP A 72 -8.95 12.91 -10.13
N ILE A 73 -8.78 12.61 -11.43
CA ILE A 73 -9.60 13.21 -12.50
C ILE A 73 -11.09 12.87 -12.29
N VAL A 74 -11.40 11.62 -11.91
CA VAL A 74 -12.78 11.21 -11.63
C VAL A 74 -13.34 11.93 -10.39
N LYS A 75 -12.54 12.08 -9.32
CA LYS A 75 -12.95 12.86 -8.14
C LYS A 75 -13.24 14.31 -8.49
N ASP A 76 -12.36 14.94 -9.28
CA ASP A 76 -12.53 16.32 -9.72
C ASP A 76 -13.80 16.46 -10.59
N LEU A 77 -14.07 15.50 -11.48
CA LEU A 77 -15.29 15.48 -12.27
C LEU A 77 -16.54 15.43 -11.38
N PHE A 78 -16.56 14.56 -10.37
CA PHE A 78 -17.69 14.48 -9.42
C PHE A 78 -17.81 15.73 -8.54
N GLU A 79 -16.70 16.35 -8.16
CA GLU A 79 -16.71 17.63 -7.43
C GLU A 79 -17.38 18.72 -8.26
N HIS A 80 -17.04 18.84 -9.55
CA HIS A 80 -17.62 19.87 -10.42
C HIS A 80 -19.07 19.57 -10.85
N LEU A 81 -19.43 18.29 -11.04
CA LEU A 81 -20.79 17.91 -11.45
C LEU A 81 -21.78 17.88 -10.27
N CYS A 82 -21.34 17.40 -9.11
CA CYS A 82 -22.22 17.13 -7.97
C CYS A 82 -21.97 18.07 -6.79
N GLY A 83 -20.93 18.90 -6.82
CA GLY A 83 -20.57 19.75 -5.68
C GLY A 83 -20.16 18.94 -4.44
N VAL A 84 -19.71 17.70 -4.62
CA VAL A 84 -19.30 16.80 -3.54
C VAL A 84 -17.90 16.31 -3.79
N ARG A 85 -17.06 16.44 -2.77
CA ARG A 85 -15.71 15.90 -2.74
C ARG A 85 -15.61 14.84 -1.66
N VAL A 86 -15.11 13.67 -2.02
CA VAL A 86 -14.73 12.61 -1.08
C VAL A 86 -13.22 12.72 -0.84
N HIS A 87 -12.81 13.00 0.40
CA HIS A 87 -11.42 13.25 0.75
C HIS A 87 -10.66 11.96 1.06
N LYS A 88 -11.25 11.13 1.91
CA LYS A 88 -10.63 9.91 2.42
C LYS A 88 -11.69 8.84 2.60
N SER A 89 -11.30 7.60 2.40
CA SER A 89 -12.05 6.42 2.78
C SER A 89 -11.24 5.59 3.77
N TYR A 90 -11.89 5.04 4.79
CA TYR A 90 -11.29 4.11 5.72
C TYR A 90 -12.32 3.07 6.15
N GLU A 91 -11.87 1.85 6.43
CA GLU A 91 -12.73 0.76 6.86
C GLU A 91 -12.37 0.40 8.31
N ASP A 92 -13.40 0.26 9.15
CA ASP A 92 -13.27 -0.22 10.52
C ASP A 92 -14.24 -1.38 10.80
N GLU A 93 -14.26 -1.87 12.04
CA GLU A 93 -15.15 -2.98 12.43
C GLU A 93 -16.65 -2.66 12.25
N SER A 94 -17.02 -1.38 12.23
CA SER A 94 -18.41 -0.93 12.07
C SER A 94 -18.81 -0.76 10.60
N GLY A 95 -17.87 -0.48 9.70
CA GLY A 95 -18.12 -0.42 8.27
C GLY A 95 -17.15 0.46 7.50
N LEU A 96 -17.56 0.84 6.29
CA LEU A 96 -16.77 1.67 5.38
C LEU A 96 -17.16 3.14 5.55
N TRP A 97 -16.20 3.99 5.89
CA TRP A 97 -16.40 5.40 6.17
C TRP A 97 -15.76 6.29 5.11
N PHE A 98 -16.44 7.39 4.80
CA PHE A 98 -15.99 8.39 3.86
C PHE A 98 -16.04 9.78 4.49
N ASP A 99 -14.91 10.48 4.47
CA ASP A 99 -14.83 11.90 4.83
C ASP A 99 -15.20 12.73 3.60
N THR A 100 -16.25 13.55 3.70
CA THR A 100 -16.82 14.24 2.55
C THR A 100 -17.07 15.72 2.84
N SER A 101 -16.91 16.54 1.80
CA SER A 101 -17.36 17.94 1.80
C SER A 101 -18.36 18.13 0.68
N GLN A 102 -19.52 18.67 1.02
CA GLN A 102 -20.52 19.09 0.03
C GLN A 102 -20.60 20.61 0.02
N GLY A 103 -20.34 21.21 -1.13
CA GLY A 103 -20.39 22.65 -1.36
C GLY A 103 -21.62 23.07 -2.15
N GLY A 104 -22.09 24.28 -1.88
CA GLY A 104 -23.02 25.03 -2.71
C GLY A 104 -22.54 26.47 -2.91
N LYS A 105 -23.40 27.33 -3.46
CA LYS A 105 -23.05 28.74 -3.70
C LYS A 105 -22.80 29.52 -2.40
N THR A 106 -23.42 29.10 -1.30
CA THR A 106 -23.56 29.91 -0.08
C THR A 106 -22.98 29.25 1.16
N GLY A 107 -22.29 28.11 1.01
CA GLY A 107 -21.67 27.40 2.13
C GLY A 107 -21.14 26.03 1.74
N VAL A 108 -20.32 25.46 2.63
CA VAL A 108 -19.78 24.09 2.54
C VAL A 108 -20.08 23.37 3.83
N MET A 109 -20.58 22.14 3.74
CA MET A 109 -20.83 21.26 4.88
C MET A 109 -19.90 20.06 4.82
N ASP A 110 -19.13 19.85 5.88
CA ASP A 110 -18.27 18.67 6.05
C ASP A 110 -18.99 17.62 6.89
N TYR A 111 -18.92 16.37 6.47
CA TYR A 111 -19.51 15.26 7.18
C TYR A 111 -18.86 13.93 6.79
N LYS A 112 -19.09 12.92 7.63
CA LYS A 112 -18.75 11.54 7.35
C LYS A 112 -19.98 10.74 6.97
N LEU A 113 -19.82 9.81 6.04
CA LEU A 113 -20.80 8.78 5.74
C LEU A 113 -20.20 7.41 6.05
N GLY A 114 -20.79 6.69 6.99
CA GLY A 114 -20.49 5.30 7.30
C GLY A 114 -21.49 4.37 6.64
N PHE A 115 -21.01 3.38 5.90
CA PHE A 115 -21.82 2.34 5.27
C PHE A 115 -21.70 1.08 6.13
N VAL A 116 -22.73 0.84 6.92
CA VAL A 116 -22.80 -0.26 7.89
C VAL A 116 -23.66 -1.37 7.29
N LYS A 117 -23.23 -2.63 7.43
CA LYS A 117 -24.05 -3.79 7.04
C LYS A 117 -25.17 -3.97 8.06
N GLY A 118 -26.40 -3.61 7.70
CA GLY A 118 -27.58 -3.82 8.53
C GLY A 118 -28.23 -5.17 8.24
N GLU A 119 -28.34 -6.04 9.25
CA GLU A 119 -29.23 -7.21 9.21
C GLU A 119 -30.61 -6.80 9.74
N PRO A 120 -31.75 -7.19 9.12
CA PRO A 120 -31.93 -8.01 7.91
C PRO A 120 -32.19 -7.19 6.61
N SER A 121 -32.05 -5.87 6.65
CA SER A 121 -32.63 -4.93 5.66
C SER A 121 -31.64 -4.26 4.69
N GLY A 122 -30.36 -4.66 4.69
CA GLY A 122 -29.35 -4.17 3.75
C GLY A 122 -28.45 -3.08 4.34
N THR A 123 -27.74 -2.34 3.49
CA THR A 123 -26.80 -1.31 3.94
C THR A 123 -27.51 -0.12 4.57
N GLU A 124 -27.13 0.20 5.82
CA GLU A 124 -27.51 1.41 6.52
C GLU A 124 -26.41 2.47 6.36
N VAL A 125 -26.80 3.72 6.20
CA VAL A 125 -25.89 4.85 6.07
C VAL A 125 -25.98 5.69 7.34
N VAL A 126 -24.85 5.87 8.00
CA VAL A 126 -24.67 6.72 9.18
C VAL A 126 -24.03 8.03 8.75
N TYR A 127 -24.71 9.14 8.98
CA TYR A 127 -24.24 10.49 8.73
C TYR A 127 -23.72 11.12 10.03
N VAL A 128 -22.50 11.68 10.00
CA VAL A 128 -21.89 12.38 11.13
C VAL A 128 -21.38 13.76 10.69
N PRO A 129 -21.95 14.87 11.16
CA PRO A 129 -21.50 16.22 10.79
C PRO A 129 -20.15 16.57 11.44
N LEU A 130 -19.26 17.22 10.67
CA LEU A 130 -17.92 17.60 11.11
C LEU A 130 -17.84 19.11 11.38
N LEU A 131 -18.32 19.51 12.56
CA LEU A 131 -18.47 20.93 12.92
C LEU A 131 -17.25 21.53 13.65
N LYS A 132 -16.34 20.70 14.17
CA LYS A 132 -15.28 21.12 15.11
C LYS A 132 -14.27 22.10 14.53
N GLN A 133 -14.10 22.12 13.21
CA GLN A 133 -13.12 22.97 12.52
C GLN A 133 -13.75 24.24 11.92
N ARG A 134 -15.06 24.45 12.12
CA ARG A 134 -15.81 25.57 11.53
C ARG A 134 -15.80 26.78 12.45
N SER A 135 -15.75 27.98 11.85
CA SER A 135 -15.85 29.22 12.62
C SER A 135 -17.26 29.42 13.16
N ALA A 136 -17.41 30.22 14.21
CA ALA A 136 -18.73 30.52 14.77
C ALA A 136 -19.64 31.23 13.74
N GLU A 137 -19.07 32.06 12.88
CA GLU A 137 -19.79 32.77 11.81
C GLU A 137 -20.29 31.80 10.73
N GLU A 138 -19.44 30.86 10.29
CA GLU A 138 -19.83 29.82 9.32
C GLU A 138 -20.94 28.92 9.86
N LEU A 139 -20.84 28.52 11.14
CA LEU A 139 -21.88 27.72 11.79
C LEU A 139 -23.21 28.45 11.86
N GLN A 140 -23.21 29.75 12.20
CA GLN A 140 -24.44 30.55 12.20
C GLN A 140 -25.05 30.68 10.79
N GLN A 141 -24.22 30.78 9.74
CA GLN A 141 -24.70 30.81 8.37
C GLN A 141 -25.33 29.47 7.97
N LEU A 142 -24.64 28.36 8.27
CA LEU A 142 -25.14 27.00 8.00
C LEU A 142 -26.46 26.74 8.76
N GLN A 143 -26.59 27.18 10.01
CA GLN A 143 -27.82 27.02 10.80
C GLN A 143 -29.03 27.76 10.21
N LYS A 144 -28.81 28.84 9.44
CA LYS A 144 -29.88 29.54 8.72
C LYS A 144 -30.33 28.80 7.46
N GLN A 145 -29.43 28.02 6.86
CA GLN A 145 -29.65 27.32 5.58
C GLN A 145 -30.13 25.87 5.76
N LEU A 146 -29.61 25.18 6.77
CA LEU A 146 -29.80 23.76 7.00
C LEU A 146 -30.82 23.50 8.13
N PRO A 147 -31.68 22.47 7.99
CA PRO A 147 -32.49 21.99 9.10
C PRO A 147 -31.64 21.55 10.31
N GLY A 148 -32.14 21.80 11.52
CA GLY A 148 -31.42 21.49 12.77
C GLY A 148 -30.93 20.04 12.90
N TYR A 149 -31.69 19.07 12.39
CA TYR A 149 -31.31 17.65 12.44
C TYR A 149 -30.05 17.31 11.65
N LEU A 150 -29.63 18.15 10.69
CA LEU A 150 -28.38 17.93 9.93
C LEU A 150 -27.12 18.29 10.73
N PHE A 151 -27.29 18.84 11.94
CA PHE A 151 -26.19 19.09 12.88
C PHE A 151 -26.02 17.96 13.90
N ASP A 152 -26.89 16.94 13.84
CA ASP A 152 -26.83 15.74 14.66
C ASP A 152 -26.44 14.51 13.81
N THR A 153 -26.05 13.44 14.48
CA THR A 153 -25.81 12.13 13.84
C THR A 153 -27.15 11.51 13.41
N LEU A 154 -27.22 11.05 12.16
CA LEU A 154 -28.42 10.45 11.58
C LEU A 154 -28.10 9.07 11.03
N SER A 155 -29.08 8.17 11.08
CA SER A 155 -29.01 6.89 10.38
C SER A 155 -30.21 6.72 9.47
N PHE A 156 -29.97 6.27 8.24
CA PHE A 156 -31.01 6.05 7.24
C PHE A 156 -30.61 4.96 6.24
N PRO A 157 -31.56 4.27 5.58
CA PRO A 157 -31.24 3.22 4.63
C PRO A 157 -30.59 3.79 3.36
N LEU A 158 -29.73 3.00 2.71
CA LEU A 158 -29.01 3.41 1.49
C LEU A 158 -29.91 4.00 0.38
N ARG A 159 -31.13 3.46 0.21
CA ARG A 159 -32.12 3.98 -0.76
C ARG A 159 -32.49 5.46 -0.56
N SER A 160 -32.30 6.00 0.64
CA SER A 160 -32.59 7.39 1.00
C SER A 160 -31.39 8.32 0.78
N LEU A 161 -30.20 7.80 0.44
CA LEU A 161 -28.98 8.59 0.29
C LEU A 161 -29.12 9.68 -0.78
N GLN A 162 -29.76 9.37 -1.90
CA GLN A 162 -30.01 10.38 -2.95
C GLN A 162 -30.92 11.51 -2.46
N GLN A 163 -31.90 11.21 -1.60
CA GLN A 163 -32.80 12.21 -1.03
C GLN A 163 -32.05 13.09 -0.03
N PHE A 164 -31.21 12.49 0.81
CA PHE A 164 -30.31 13.19 1.72
C PHE A 164 -29.40 14.16 0.94
N TYR A 165 -28.69 13.66 -0.08
CA TYR A 165 -27.80 14.46 -0.92
C TYR A 165 -28.54 15.62 -1.60
N SER A 166 -29.72 15.35 -2.19
CA SER A 166 -30.54 16.37 -2.85
C SER A 166 -31.05 17.43 -1.87
N LYS A 167 -31.35 17.05 -0.62
CA LYS A 167 -31.77 17.98 0.42
C LYS A 167 -30.62 18.88 0.84
N MET A 168 -29.43 18.31 1.08
CA MET A 168 -28.21 19.05 1.42
C MET A 168 -27.86 20.05 0.32
N ALA A 169 -27.81 19.61 -0.94
CA ALA A 169 -27.51 20.47 -2.10
C ALA A 169 -28.48 21.66 -2.21
N LYS A 170 -29.79 21.40 -2.05
CA LYS A 170 -30.83 22.43 -2.09
C LYS A 170 -30.68 23.44 -0.97
N CYS A 171 -30.27 23.02 0.23
CA CYS A 171 -30.07 23.91 1.36
C CYS A 171 -28.81 24.78 1.18
N LEU A 172 -27.69 24.19 0.76
CA LEU A 172 -26.42 24.90 0.53
C LEU A 172 -26.40 25.78 -0.72
N SER A 173 -27.44 25.70 -1.56
CA SER A 173 -27.66 26.57 -2.70
C SER A 173 -28.65 27.70 -2.42
N ARG A 174 -29.30 27.70 -1.25
CA ARG A 174 -30.21 28.78 -0.83
C ARG A 174 -29.36 29.93 -0.27
N GLY A 175 -29.18 30.95 -1.10
CA GLY A 175 -28.74 32.28 -0.69
C GLY A 175 -29.92 33.13 -0.29
#